data_AF-A0A2M6ZDS2-F1
#
_entry.id   AF-A0A2M6ZDS2-F1
#
_cell.length_a   1.000
_cell.length_b   1.000
_cell.length_c   1.000
_cell.angle_alpha   90.00
_cell.angle_beta   90.00
_cell.angle_gamma   90.00
#
_symmetry.space_group_name_H-M   'P 1'
#
loop_
_entity.id
_entity.type
_entity.pdbx_description
1 polymer ?
#
loop_
_entity_poly.entity_id
_entity_poly.type
_entity_poly.pdbx_seq_one_letter_code
_entity_poly.pdbx_strand_id
1 'polypeptide(L)'
;MKFIRIQKGFDLHAAGRPSLELQRLEAPETVAFIPKHIRFIKPRLAIKEKDSVKVGSLLFSDKHRPDLKFRSPGAGIVETVHFGPRRILEAIVIRLDSEEEDEIFSSISEAALDTMDTKDLVARIQEGGLWALIRELPFKNIPFYHGKPPGIIVTMGTKEPFEPEPSVYLRGREDLFQFGIRALKRLTANVVVVLPSGNDAPDF
;
A
#
# COMPACT_ATOMS: atom_id res chain seq x y z
N MET A 1 -1.15 10.11 24.37
CA MET A 1 -2.04 9.31 23.49
C MET A 1 -3.11 8.64 24.33
N LYS A 2 -4.34 8.47 23.83
CA LYS A 2 -5.39 7.73 24.52
C LYS A 2 -5.44 6.30 23.99
N PHE A 3 -5.00 5.34 24.79
CA PHE A 3 -5.09 3.92 24.45
C PHE A 3 -6.45 3.36 24.87
N ILE A 4 -7.11 2.66 23.94
CA ILE A 4 -8.36 1.95 24.21
C ILE A 4 -8.11 0.47 23.99
N ARG A 5 -8.16 -0.32 25.06
CA ARG A 5 -8.01 -1.77 24.99
C ARG A 5 -9.38 -2.42 24.91
N ILE A 6 -9.65 -3.13 23.81
CA ILE A 6 -10.85 -3.94 23.67
C ILE A 6 -10.61 -5.27 24.39
N GLN A 7 -11.35 -5.52 25.48
CA GLN A 7 -11.19 -6.72 26.30
C GLN A 7 -12.03 -7.92 25.83
N LYS A 8 -13.13 -7.67 25.11
CA LYS A 8 -14.05 -8.72 24.65
C LYS A 8 -13.78 -9.07 23.19
N GLY A 9 -13.58 -10.35 22.92
CA GLY A 9 -13.35 -10.91 21.59
C GLY A 9 -13.06 -12.40 21.65
N PHE A 10 -12.92 -13.04 20.50
CA PHE A 10 -12.50 -14.43 20.38
C PHE A 10 -11.04 -14.47 19.89
N ASP A 11 -10.20 -15.25 20.56
CA ASP A 11 -8.82 -15.49 20.15
C ASP A 11 -8.72 -16.89 19.56
N LEU A 12 -8.42 -16.97 18.26
CA LEU A 12 -8.31 -18.24 17.56
C LEU A 12 -6.96 -18.89 17.87
N HIS A 13 -6.98 -20.01 18.58
CA HIS A 13 -5.79 -20.81 18.88
C HIS A 13 -5.55 -21.83 17.77
N ALA A 14 -4.84 -21.43 16.71
CA ALA A 14 -4.35 -22.34 15.68
C ALA A 14 -2.93 -22.82 16.00
N ALA A 15 -2.65 -24.10 15.74
CA ALA A 15 -1.29 -24.65 15.78
C ALA A 15 -0.47 -24.13 14.57
N GLY A 16 0.86 -24.10 14.71
CA GLY A 16 1.76 -23.69 13.62
C GLY A 16 1.95 -22.18 13.47
N ARG A 17 1.87 -21.41 14.58
CA ARG A 17 2.14 -19.97 14.55
C ARG A 17 3.49 -19.68 13.86
N PRO A 18 3.55 -18.63 13.01
CA PRO A 18 4.78 -18.27 12.31
C PRO A 18 5.88 -17.87 13.29
N SER A 19 7.12 -18.18 12.94
CA SER A 19 8.29 -17.68 13.68
C SER A 19 8.37 -16.15 13.58
N LEU A 20 8.88 -15.50 14.62
CA LEU A 20 9.22 -14.07 14.60
C LEU A 20 10.57 -13.79 13.92
N GLU A 21 11.31 -14.85 13.56
CA GLU A 21 12.57 -14.75 12.84
C GLU A 21 12.31 -14.43 11.37
N LEU A 22 12.96 -13.38 10.87
CA LEU A 22 12.88 -12.99 9.48
C LEU A 22 13.88 -13.80 8.67
N GLN A 23 13.39 -14.62 7.74
CA GLN A 23 14.21 -15.33 6.77
C GLN A 23 14.15 -14.62 5.43
N ARG A 24 15.32 -14.34 4.84
CA ARG A 24 15.41 -13.80 3.48
C ARG A 24 15.37 -14.95 2.48
N LEU A 25 14.40 -14.90 1.57
CA LEU A 25 14.28 -15.84 0.46
C LEU A 25 15.01 -15.30 -0.78
N GLU A 26 15.24 -16.18 -1.75
CA GLU A 26 15.69 -15.77 -3.08
C GLU A 26 14.65 -14.87 -3.74
N ALA A 27 15.11 -13.86 -4.47
CA ALA A 27 14.22 -13.00 -5.22
C ALA A 27 13.50 -13.81 -6.30
N PRO A 28 12.19 -13.59 -6.53
CA PRO A 28 11.50 -14.28 -7.61
C PRO A 28 12.03 -13.82 -8.97
N GLU A 29 11.98 -14.68 -9.97
CA GLU A 29 12.34 -14.29 -11.35
C GLU A 29 11.26 -13.42 -12.01
N THR A 30 10.01 -13.57 -11.57
CA THR A 30 8.86 -12.85 -12.11
C THR A 30 7.93 -12.35 -11.01
N VAL A 31 7.31 -11.20 -11.25
CA VAL A 31 6.24 -10.65 -10.41
C VAL A 31 5.06 -10.27 -11.29
N ALA A 32 3.86 -10.27 -10.72
CA ALA A 32 2.66 -9.88 -11.45
C ALA A 32 1.86 -8.83 -10.68
N PHE A 33 1.46 -7.77 -11.37
CA PHE A 33 0.39 -6.90 -10.89
C PHE A 33 -0.94 -7.51 -11.32
N ILE A 34 -1.93 -7.58 -10.43
CA ILE A 34 -3.22 -8.26 -10.67
C ILE A 34 -4.40 -7.25 -10.60
N PRO A 35 -4.70 -6.51 -11.68
CA PRO A 35 -5.75 -5.47 -11.65
C PRO A 35 -7.15 -6.02 -11.42
N LYS A 36 -7.42 -7.28 -11.81
CA LYS A 36 -8.75 -7.92 -11.66
C LYS A 36 -9.26 -7.99 -10.21
N HIS A 37 -8.37 -7.93 -9.22
CA HIS A 37 -8.75 -7.93 -7.79
C HIS A 37 -9.09 -6.53 -7.26
N ILE A 38 -8.82 -5.49 -8.03
CA ILE A 38 -9.14 -4.12 -7.66
C ILE A 38 -10.55 -3.82 -8.15
N ARG A 39 -11.45 -3.58 -7.18
CA ARG A 39 -12.85 -3.32 -7.48
C ARG A 39 -13.03 -1.90 -8.02
N PHE A 40 -14.02 -1.74 -8.90
CA PHE A 40 -14.49 -0.44 -9.41
C PHE A 40 -13.44 0.39 -10.17
N ILE A 41 -12.46 -0.27 -10.80
CA ILE A 41 -11.55 0.37 -11.74
C ILE A 41 -11.78 -0.12 -13.16
N LYS A 42 -11.48 0.74 -14.12
CA LYS A 42 -11.43 0.46 -15.55
C LYS A 42 -10.01 0.76 -16.06
N PRO A 43 -9.11 -0.23 -16.05
CA PRO A 43 -7.71 -0.02 -16.41
C PRO A 43 -7.52 0.58 -17.80
N ARG A 44 -6.66 1.58 -17.89
CA ARG A 44 -6.08 2.12 -19.12
C ARG A 44 -4.56 1.90 -19.04
N LEU A 45 -4.07 0.95 -19.83
CA LEU A 45 -2.65 0.61 -19.88
C LEU A 45 -1.81 1.82 -20.34
N ALA A 46 -0.65 1.98 -19.70
CA ALA A 46 0.40 2.92 -20.07
C ALA A 46 1.63 2.20 -20.67
N ILE A 47 1.67 0.87 -20.58
CA ILE A 47 2.74 0.01 -21.09
C ILE A 47 2.22 -0.98 -22.13
N LYS A 48 3.16 -1.68 -22.77
CA LYS A 48 2.97 -2.82 -23.66
C LYS A 48 4.02 -3.88 -23.36
N GLU A 49 3.79 -5.09 -23.85
CA GLU A 49 4.77 -6.17 -23.76
C GLU A 49 6.12 -5.73 -24.37
N LYS A 50 7.21 -6.19 -23.75
CA LYS A 50 8.61 -5.84 -24.06
C LYS A 50 9.04 -4.44 -23.65
N ASP A 51 8.17 -3.61 -23.06
CA ASP A 51 8.61 -2.37 -22.44
C ASP A 51 9.49 -2.68 -21.21
N SER A 52 10.51 -1.87 -21.01
CA SER A 52 11.30 -1.85 -19.77
C SER A 52 10.62 -0.96 -18.75
N VAL A 53 10.59 -1.41 -17.50
CA VAL A 53 9.99 -0.72 -16.36
C VAL A 53 10.95 -0.71 -15.18
N LYS A 54 10.89 0.35 -14.38
CA LYS A 54 11.55 0.49 -13.09
C LYS A 54 10.56 0.19 -11.96
N VAL A 55 11.04 -0.04 -10.75
CA VAL A 55 10.18 -0.05 -9.56
C VAL A 55 9.47 1.31 -9.49
N GLY A 56 8.14 1.30 -9.47
CA GLY A 56 7.36 2.53 -9.50
C GLY A 56 7.02 3.07 -10.90
N SER A 57 7.46 2.49 -12.02
CA SER A 57 7.01 2.93 -13.35
C SER A 57 5.49 2.76 -13.52
N LEU A 58 4.85 3.65 -14.28
CA LEU A 58 3.39 3.61 -14.46
C LEU A 58 2.99 2.41 -15.34
N LEU A 59 2.20 1.49 -14.80
CA LEU A 59 1.66 0.35 -15.55
C LEU A 59 0.32 0.69 -16.20
N PHE A 60 -0.60 1.24 -15.41
CA PHE A 60 -1.92 1.67 -15.88
C PHE A 60 -2.53 2.70 -14.93
N SER A 61 -3.57 3.38 -15.42
CA SER A 61 -4.42 4.25 -14.60
C SER A 61 -5.89 3.85 -14.72
N ASP A 62 -6.74 4.39 -13.86
CA ASP A 62 -8.18 4.25 -14.04
C ASP A 62 -8.70 5.20 -15.15
N LYS A 63 -9.53 4.69 -16.06
CA LYS A 63 -10.08 5.49 -17.17
C LYS A 63 -10.99 6.63 -16.68
N HIS A 64 -11.67 6.45 -15.55
CA HIS A 64 -12.55 7.46 -14.97
C HIS A 64 -11.80 8.43 -14.03
N ARG A 65 -10.67 7.98 -13.49
CA ARG A 65 -9.80 8.70 -12.54
C ARG A 65 -8.33 8.61 -12.97
N PRO A 66 -7.89 9.40 -13.96
CA PRO A 66 -6.52 9.34 -14.47
C PRO A 66 -5.43 9.69 -13.44
N ASP A 67 -5.81 10.39 -12.36
CA ASP A 67 -5.01 10.67 -11.17
C ASP A 67 -4.67 9.41 -10.36
N LEU A 68 -5.52 8.38 -10.46
CA LEU A 68 -5.30 7.10 -9.80
C LEU A 68 -4.35 6.23 -10.63
N LYS A 69 -3.06 6.28 -10.26
CA LYS A 69 -1.96 5.58 -10.93
C LYS A 69 -1.65 4.25 -10.23
N PHE A 70 -1.40 3.21 -11.02
CA PHE A 70 -0.96 1.90 -10.56
C PHE A 70 0.41 1.61 -11.16
N ARG A 71 1.37 1.32 -10.29
CA ARG A 71 2.80 1.34 -10.61
C ARG A 71 3.44 -0.03 -10.44
N SER A 72 4.58 -0.19 -11.08
CA SER A 72 5.32 -1.44 -11.14
C SER A 72 5.83 -1.83 -9.75
N PRO A 73 5.59 -3.09 -9.31
CA PRO A 73 6.13 -3.59 -8.06
C PRO A 73 7.61 -4.01 -8.17
N GLY A 74 8.15 -4.07 -9.40
CA GLY A 74 9.53 -4.46 -9.67
C GLY A 74 10.08 -3.84 -10.95
N ALA A 75 11.40 -3.87 -11.13
CA ALA A 75 12.07 -3.42 -12.34
C ALA A 75 12.43 -4.59 -13.26
N GLY A 76 12.35 -4.37 -14.56
CA GLY A 76 12.69 -5.36 -15.57
C GLY A 76 11.92 -5.17 -16.87
N ILE A 77 11.50 -6.27 -17.48
CA ILE A 77 10.78 -6.27 -18.75
C ILE A 77 9.34 -6.75 -18.55
N VAL A 78 8.38 -6.01 -19.09
CA VAL A 78 6.99 -6.48 -19.18
C VAL A 78 6.93 -7.69 -20.11
N GLU A 79 6.87 -8.88 -19.53
CA GLU A 79 6.92 -10.13 -20.27
C GLU A 79 5.59 -10.40 -20.98
N THR A 80 4.47 -10.23 -20.28
CA THR A 80 3.14 -10.53 -20.82
C THR A 80 2.07 -9.67 -20.16
N VAL A 81 1.07 -9.25 -20.96
CA VAL A 81 -0.14 -8.58 -20.48
C VAL A 81 -1.34 -9.50 -20.71
N HIS A 82 -1.81 -10.15 -19.64
CA HIS A 82 -2.91 -11.10 -19.72
C HIS A 82 -4.26 -10.40 -19.77
N PHE A 83 -5.02 -10.70 -20.83
CA PHE A 83 -6.41 -10.30 -20.97
C PHE A 83 -7.34 -11.50 -20.88
N GLY A 84 -8.34 -11.41 -20.01
CA GLY A 84 -9.43 -12.37 -19.89
C GLY A 84 -10.58 -12.10 -20.85
N PRO A 85 -11.71 -12.82 -20.68
CA PRO A 85 -12.93 -12.62 -21.47
C PRO A 85 -13.37 -11.16 -21.48
N ARG A 86 -13.89 -10.68 -22.64
CA ARG A 86 -14.27 -9.27 -22.86
C ARG A 86 -13.12 -8.27 -22.62
N ARG A 87 -11.86 -8.72 -22.76
CA ARG A 87 -10.63 -7.92 -22.59
C ARG A 87 -10.46 -7.32 -21.19
N ILE A 88 -10.88 -8.06 -20.16
CA ILE A 88 -10.58 -7.69 -18.77
C ILE A 88 -9.07 -7.83 -18.56
N LEU A 89 -8.41 -6.81 -18.02
CA LEU A 89 -6.98 -6.88 -17.68
C LEU A 89 -6.79 -7.73 -16.43
N GLU A 90 -6.28 -8.95 -16.59
CA GLU A 90 -6.16 -9.91 -15.50
C GLU A 90 -4.84 -9.78 -14.76
N ALA A 91 -3.73 -9.69 -15.50
CA ALA A 91 -2.39 -9.61 -14.94
C ALA A 91 -1.43 -8.87 -15.88
N ILE A 92 -0.44 -8.20 -15.29
CA ILE A 92 0.74 -7.68 -15.98
C ILE A 92 1.93 -8.40 -15.36
N VAL A 93 2.61 -9.25 -16.12
CA VAL A 93 3.76 -10.04 -15.66
C VAL A 93 5.04 -9.31 -16.05
N ILE A 94 5.93 -9.16 -15.08
CA ILE A 94 7.22 -8.50 -15.22
C ILE A 94 8.28 -9.54 -14.87
N ARG A 95 9.20 -9.79 -15.79
CA ARG A 95 10.42 -10.54 -15.52
C ARG A 95 11.43 -9.57 -14.91
N LEU A 96 11.88 -9.89 -13.71
CA LEU A 96 12.75 -9.02 -12.92
C LEU A 96 14.18 -9.04 -13.44
N ASP A 97 14.83 -7.89 -13.37
CA ASP A 97 16.27 -7.78 -13.57
C ASP A 97 17.01 -8.22 -12.29
N SER A 98 18.28 -8.60 -12.42
CA SER A 98 19.12 -8.99 -11.27
C SER A 98 19.40 -7.82 -10.33
N GLU A 99 19.42 -6.60 -10.88
CA GLU A 99 19.54 -5.35 -10.14
C GLU A 99 18.37 -4.46 -10.53
N GLU A 100 17.51 -4.14 -9.57
CA GLU A 100 16.32 -3.35 -9.81
C GLU A 100 16.61 -1.85 -9.62
N GLU A 101 16.15 -1.04 -10.58
CA GLU A 101 16.19 0.41 -10.48
C GLU A 101 14.84 0.98 -10.05
N ASP A 102 14.86 2.03 -9.22
CA ASP A 102 13.66 2.77 -8.82
C ASP A 102 13.39 3.99 -9.73
N GLU A 103 12.10 4.26 -9.95
CA GLU A 103 11.66 5.60 -10.36
C GLU A 103 11.93 6.60 -9.24
N ILE A 104 12.52 7.74 -9.59
CA ILE A 104 12.86 8.77 -8.62
C ILE A 104 11.69 9.74 -8.46
N PHE A 105 11.15 9.80 -7.24
CA PHE A 105 10.18 10.81 -6.83
C PHE A 105 10.85 11.85 -5.95
N SER A 106 10.39 13.10 -6.03
CA SER A 106 10.85 14.14 -5.12
C SER A 106 10.45 13.79 -3.68
N SER A 107 11.43 13.73 -2.78
CA SER A 107 11.19 13.50 -1.36
C SER A 107 10.48 14.69 -0.70
N ILE A 108 9.80 14.41 0.41
CA ILE A 108 9.16 15.40 1.27
C ILE A 108 9.91 15.37 2.59
N SER A 109 10.54 16.49 2.96
CA SER A 109 11.16 16.62 4.28
C SER A 109 10.09 16.76 5.38
N GLU A 110 10.45 16.47 6.62
CA GLU A 110 9.54 16.65 7.76
C GLU A 110 9.01 18.08 7.86
N ALA A 111 9.90 19.07 7.72
CA ALA A 111 9.51 20.48 7.76
C ALA A 111 8.55 20.84 6.62
N ALA A 112 8.79 20.30 5.42
CA ALA A 112 7.91 20.53 4.28
C ALA A 112 6.53 19.91 4.48
N LEU A 113 6.44 18.72 5.10
CA LEU A 113 5.18 18.05 5.38
C LEU A 113 4.26 18.89 6.27
N ASP A 114 4.81 19.59 7.26
CA ASP A 114 4.04 20.39 8.22
C ASP A 114 3.39 21.62 7.60
N THR A 115 3.99 22.16 6.53
CA THR A 115 3.49 23.35 5.83
C THR A 115 2.78 23.04 4.51
N MET A 116 2.87 21.81 4.00
CA MET A 116 2.30 21.41 2.70
C MET A 116 0.77 21.51 2.68
N ASP A 117 0.21 22.01 1.57
CA ASP A 117 -1.23 21.98 1.34
C ASP A 117 -1.74 20.54 1.24
N THR A 118 -2.93 20.29 1.78
CA THR A 118 -3.50 18.93 1.80
C THR A 118 -3.74 18.41 0.37
N LYS A 119 -4.14 19.26 -0.59
CA LYS A 119 -4.33 18.84 -1.99
C LYS A 119 -3.01 18.43 -2.62
N ASP A 120 -1.93 19.16 -2.35
CA ASP A 120 -0.61 18.83 -2.87
C ASP A 120 -0.11 17.50 -2.29
N LEU A 121 -0.32 17.28 -0.99
CA LEU A 121 0.01 16.00 -0.36
C LEU A 121 -0.77 14.84 -0.99
N VAL A 122 -2.07 15.02 -1.24
CA VAL A 122 -2.89 14.00 -1.93
C VAL A 122 -2.36 13.74 -3.32
N ALA A 123 -2.06 14.79 -4.10
CA ALA A 123 -1.49 14.66 -5.42
C ALA A 123 -0.16 13.90 -5.39
N ARG A 124 0.70 14.13 -4.39
CA ARG A 124 1.95 13.38 -4.19
C ARG A 124 1.71 11.89 -3.89
N ILE A 125 0.77 11.56 -3.01
CA ILE A 125 0.42 10.18 -2.67
C ILE A 125 -0.18 9.45 -3.88
N GLN A 126 -1.03 10.13 -4.66
CA GLN A 126 -1.60 9.61 -5.90
C GLN A 126 -0.54 9.44 -6.98
N GLU A 127 0.35 10.43 -7.12
CA GLU A 127 1.47 10.34 -8.05
C GLU A 127 2.34 9.15 -7.72
N GLY A 128 2.65 8.88 -6.45
CA GLY A 128 3.41 7.70 -6.02
C GLY A 128 2.66 6.37 -6.12
N GLY A 129 1.38 6.36 -6.51
CA GLY A 129 0.56 5.14 -6.62
C GLY A 129 0.10 4.55 -5.28
N LEU A 130 0.29 5.27 -4.17
CA LEU A 130 -0.03 4.78 -2.82
C LEU A 130 -1.50 5.01 -2.43
N TRP A 131 -2.21 5.89 -3.13
CA TRP A 131 -3.62 6.23 -2.80
C TRP A 131 -4.55 5.01 -2.86
N ALA A 132 -4.25 4.04 -3.72
CA ALA A 132 -5.03 2.82 -3.87
C ALA A 132 -4.99 1.89 -2.64
N LEU A 133 -4.06 2.11 -1.70
CA LEU A 133 -3.96 1.38 -0.43
C LEU A 133 -5.03 1.83 0.58
N ILE A 134 -5.61 3.02 0.39
CA ILE A 134 -6.68 3.54 1.25
C ILE A 134 -8.02 2.98 0.76
N ARG A 135 -8.84 2.50 1.70
CA ARG A 135 -10.20 2.01 1.43
C ARG A 135 -11.22 2.78 2.25
N GLU A 136 -12.26 3.30 1.60
CA GLU A 136 -13.40 3.89 2.31
C GLU A 136 -14.27 2.81 2.95
N LEU A 137 -14.87 3.07 4.09
CA LEU A 137 -15.85 2.19 4.72
C LEU A 137 -17.26 2.78 4.55
N PRO A 138 -18.30 1.94 4.36
CA PRO A 138 -18.30 0.47 4.39
C PRO A 138 -17.99 -0.19 3.04
N PHE A 139 -18.05 0.54 1.93
CA PHE A 139 -18.03 -0.04 0.58
C PHE A 139 -16.65 -0.59 0.15
N LYS A 140 -15.58 -0.23 0.85
CA LYS A 140 -14.20 -0.66 0.60
C LYS A 140 -13.71 -0.26 -0.81
N ASN A 141 -14.17 0.88 -1.32
CA ASN A 141 -13.69 1.46 -2.59
C ASN A 141 -12.41 2.28 -2.37
N ILE A 142 -11.70 2.61 -3.44
CA ILE A 142 -10.64 3.63 -3.40
C ILE A 142 -11.33 4.99 -3.23
N PRO A 143 -11.07 5.74 -2.15
CA PRO A 143 -11.78 6.99 -1.91
C PRO A 143 -11.47 8.01 -3.01
N PHE A 144 -12.46 8.81 -3.38
CA PHE A 144 -12.20 10.08 -4.05
C PHE A 144 -11.75 11.11 -3.01
N TYR A 145 -10.86 12.01 -3.42
CA TYR A 145 -10.52 13.13 -2.56
C TYR A 145 -11.56 14.26 -2.71
N HIS A 146 -12.45 14.37 -1.72
CA HIS A 146 -13.48 15.41 -1.64
C HIS A 146 -13.31 16.29 -0.39
N GLY A 147 -12.12 16.29 0.22
CA GLY A 147 -11.82 17.01 1.45
C GLY A 147 -11.49 16.08 2.61
N LYS A 148 -11.73 16.55 3.84
CA LYS A 148 -11.31 15.87 5.08
C LYS A 148 -12.24 14.68 5.42
N PRO A 149 -11.72 13.45 5.52
CA PRO A 149 -12.53 12.32 6.00
C PRO A 149 -12.84 12.44 7.50
N PRO A 150 -13.93 11.82 7.99
CA PRO A 150 -14.29 11.83 9.41
C PRO A 150 -13.27 11.11 10.30
N GLY A 151 -12.49 10.20 9.72
CA GLY A 151 -11.36 9.56 10.36
C GLY A 151 -10.65 8.61 9.42
N ILE A 152 -9.41 8.27 9.78
CA ILE A 152 -8.59 7.26 9.11
C ILE A 152 -8.23 6.20 10.14
N ILE A 153 -8.41 4.93 9.77
CA ILE A 153 -8.07 3.78 10.59
C ILE A 153 -6.85 3.11 9.94
N VAL A 154 -5.74 3.05 10.69
CA VAL A 154 -4.52 2.35 10.29
C VAL A 154 -4.48 1.02 11.03
N THR A 155 -4.81 -0.06 10.34
CA THR A 155 -4.76 -1.41 10.88
C THR A 155 -3.36 -1.98 10.72
N MET A 156 -2.69 -2.26 11.83
CA MET A 156 -1.37 -2.91 11.84
C MET A 156 -1.48 -4.44 11.94
N GLY A 157 -2.66 -4.95 12.25
CA GLY A 157 -2.86 -6.38 12.20
C GLY A 157 -4.30 -6.73 12.45
N THR A 158 -4.64 -7.93 12.04
CA THR A 158 -5.86 -8.64 12.34
C THR A 158 -5.54 -9.73 13.35
N LYS A 159 -6.55 -10.33 13.97
CA LYS A 159 -6.35 -11.50 14.85
C LYS A 159 -6.17 -12.80 14.05
N GLU A 160 -5.70 -12.71 12.81
CA GLU A 160 -5.47 -13.87 11.95
C GLU A 160 -4.24 -14.65 12.47
N PRO A 161 -4.35 -15.96 12.76
CA PRO A 161 -3.31 -16.71 13.47
C PRO A 161 -1.94 -16.79 12.77
N PHE A 162 -1.89 -16.52 11.47
CA PHE A 162 -0.69 -16.64 10.64
C PHE A 162 -0.22 -15.29 10.08
N GLU A 163 -0.81 -14.18 10.52
CA GLU A 163 -0.34 -12.85 10.13
C GLU A 163 0.99 -12.54 10.84
N PRO A 164 1.98 -11.93 10.14
CA PRO A 164 3.21 -11.52 10.79
C PRO A 164 2.93 -10.45 11.85
N GLU A 165 3.63 -10.54 12.99
CA GLU A 165 3.51 -9.53 14.02
C GLU A 165 4.06 -8.16 13.54
N PRO A 166 3.41 -7.04 13.88
CA PRO A 166 3.89 -5.70 13.55
C PRO A 166 5.32 -5.41 13.97
N SER A 167 5.73 -5.94 15.12
CA SER A 167 7.10 -5.83 15.64
C SER A 167 8.16 -6.43 14.70
N VAL A 168 7.78 -7.36 13.82
CA VAL A 168 8.67 -8.00 12.85
C VAL A 168 8.87 -7.10 11.63
N TYR A 169 7.79 -6.61 11.02
CA TYR A 169 7.89 -5.85 9.77
C TYR A 169 8.12 -4.34 9.95
N LEU A 170 7.93 -3.78 11.15
CA LEU A 170 8.25 -2.38 11.45
C LEU A 170 9.66 -2.17 12.02
N ARG A 171 10.37 -3.24 12.41
CA ARG A 171 11.69 -3.13 13.04
C ARG A 171 12.65 -2.31 12.17
N GLY A 172 13.18 -1.22 12.72
CA GLY A 172 14.10 -0.31 12.04
C GLY A 172 13.43 0.63 11.03
N ARG A 173 12.10 0.69 10.99
CA ARG A 173 11.28 1.55 10.11
C ARG A 173 10.27 2.39 10.90
N GLU A 174 10.47 2.52 12.20
CA GLU A 174 9.60 3.21 13.14
C GLU A 174 9.42 4.69 12.73
N ASP A 175 10.50 5.37 12.36
CA ASP A 175 10.47 6.77 11.91
C ASP A 175 9.64 6.94 10.62
N LEU A 176 9.75 5.99 9.68
CA LEU A 176 8.96 5.99 8.45
C LEU A 176 7.47 5.79 8.74
N PHE A 177 7.15 4.91 9.71
CA PHE A 177 5.78 4.72 10.16
C PHE A 177 5.23 6.00 10.79
N GLN A 178 5.98 6.63 11.70
CA GLN A 178 5.60 7.90 12.32
C GLN A 178 5.41 9.03 11.29
N PHE A 179 6.30 9.12 10.31
CA PHE A 179 6.19 10.06 9.19
C PHE A 179 4.91 9.82 8.40
N GLY A 180 4.59 8.56 8.08
CA GLY A 180 3.33 8.17 7.44
C GLY A 180 2.10 8.58 8.25
N ILE A 181 2.10 8.36 9.58
CA ILE A 181 1.01 8.79 10.47
C ILE A 181 0.87 10.32 10.47
N ARG A 182 1.98 11.07 10.50
CA ARG A 182 1.96 12.54 10.38
C ARG A 182 1.35 12.99 9.05
N ALA A 183 1.69 12.33 7.95
CA ALA A 183 1.12 12.62 6.64
C ALA A 183 -0.40 12.36 6.62
N LEU A 184 -0.87 11.25 7.20
CA LEU A 184 -2.30 10.97 7.30
C LEU A 184 -3.04 11.98 8.20
N LYS A 185 -2.39 12.50 9.25
CA LYS A 185 -2.96 13.56 10.10
C LYS A 185 -3.17 14.90 9.37
N ARG A 186 -2.47 15.14 8.25
CA ARG A 186 -2.74 16.28 7.36
C ARG A 186 -4.08 16.13 6.61
N LEU A 187 -4.56 14.91 6.42
CA LEU A 187 -5.87 14.63 5.79
C LEU A 187 -7.01 14.78 6.80
N THR A 188 -6.82 14.32 8.03
CA THR A 188 -7.81 14.42 9.11
C THR A 188 -7.15 14.40 10.49
N ALA A 189 -7.72 15.12 11.46
CA ALA A 189 -7.23 15.10 12.84
C ALA A 189 -7.48 13.76 13.55
N ASN A 190 -8.44 12.97 13.05
CA ASN A 190 -8.86 11.71 13.65
C ASN A 190 -8.18 10.51 12.97
N VAL A 191 -6.95 10.21 13.39
CA VAL A 191 -6.22 9.01 12.94
C VAL A 191 -6.15 8.02 14.09
N VAL A 192 -6.68 6.82 13.89
CA VAL A 192 -6.70 5.73 14.88
C VAL A 192 -5.79 4.61 14.37
N VAL A 193 -4.84 4.20 15.19
CA VAL A 193 -3.98 3.04 14.91
C VAL A 193 -4.52 1.85 15.69
N VAL A 194 -4.73 0.73 15.00
CA VAL A 194 -5.28 -0.50 15.58
C VAL A 194 -4.20 -1.58 15.57
N LEU A 195 -3.93 -2.12 16.76
CA LEU A 195 -2.97 -3.20 17.00
C LEU A 195 -3.72 -4.50 17.33
N PRO A 196 -3.22 -5.67 16.90
CA PRO A 196 -3.74 -6.94 17.38
C PRO A 196 -3.47 -7.10 18.90
N SER A 197 -4.37 -7.81 19.59
CA SER A 197 -4.29 -7.97 21.05
C SER A 197 -3.04 -8.74 21.47
N GLY A 198 -2.36 -8.29 22.53
CA GLY A 198 -1.16 -8.94 23.07
C GLY A 198 0.15 -8.26 22.70
N ASN A 199 0.13 -7.33 21.75
CA ASN A 199 1.27 -6.49 21.46
C ASN A 199 1.21 -5.23 22.32
N ASP A 200 2.30 -4.94 23.03
CA ASP A 200 2.49 -3.61 23.58
C ASP A 200 2.46 -2.60 22.42
N ALA A 201 1.77 -1.48 22.65
CA ALA A 201 1.87 -0.39 21.70
C ALA A 201 3.33 -0.03 21.59
N PRO A 202 3.93 -0.04 20.39
CA PRO A 202 5.29 0.44 20.28
C PRO A 202 5.31 1.89 20.77
N ASP A 203 6.32 2.25 21.56
CA ASP A 203 6.52 3.62 22.02
C ASP A 203 6.86 4.48 20.80
N PHE A 204 5.83 5.08 20.20
CA PHE A 204 5.91 6.02 19.10
C PHE A 204 5.38 7.40 19.51
#